data_AF-W7A543-F1
#
_entry.id   AF-W7A543-F1
#
_cell.length_a   1.000
_cell.length_b   1.000
_cell.length_c   1.000
_cell.angle_alpha   90.00
_cell.angle_beta   90.00
_cell.angle_gamma   90.00
#
_symmetry.space_group_name_H-M   'P 1'
#
loop_
_entity.id
_entity.type
_entity.pdbx_description
1 polymer ?
#
loop_
_entity_poly.entity_id
_entity_poly.type
_entity_poly.pdbx_seq_one_letter_code
_entity_poly.pdbx_strand_id
1 'polypeptide(L)'
;MQSFLHGYMKERLDESFKDRTCNEHDGAGGGVCDLSPKRRQVLNTRTTTLNKIFPHESSSTLNNVSVMSRTICVWLEAWISTLSKERGKQGEVIFRGNCTYDKFIEGIERGNLSKECIFEKGKLAWIDHRSRSSLSMAQDYQRGLKSCMEIVTLILVTAGLTSTAATKNYYNKRKSDLCQDIYEKLAEWGGKNLAKRIMKDWFTQAQNNGSGGRIFQLSGRDVYEIITEGIFGVSSGDKSLRCDLQEETSNREADTVEKYSTSLSEDTIVPSGEENFVFQDKEIEKMNQVLDQVEEKVKVKQEALYLDEG
;
A
#
# COMPACT_ATOMS: atom_id res chain seq x y z
N MET A 1 -12.04 -18.00 -0.59
CA MET A 1 -11.04 -17.49 0.38
C MET A 1 -10.97 -15.98 0.21
N GLN A 2 -11.14 -15.18 1.26
CA GLN A 2 -11.15 -13.71 1.13
C GLN A 2 -9.73 -13.15 0.94
N SER A 3 -9.60 -12.09 0.14
CA SER A 3 -8.34 -11.33 -0.02
C SER A 3 -7.81 -10.86 1.33
N PHE A 4 -6.52 -11.09 1.58
CA PHE A 4 -5.86 -10.64 2.81
C PHE A 4 -5.81 -9.12 2.91
N LEU A 5 -5.35 -8.44 1.85
CA LEU A 5 -5.14 -7.01 1.89
C LEU A 5 -6.45 -6.24 2.00
N HIS A 6 -7.52 -6.75 1.38
CA HIS A 6 -8.87 -6.25 1.61
C HIS A 6 -9.30 -6.41 3.08
N GLY A 7 -9.11 -7.60 3.66
CA GLY A 7 -9.42 -7.86 5.07
C GLY A 7 -8.66 -6.92 6.01
N TYR A 8 -7.35 -6.76 5.79
CA TYR A 8 -6.49 -5.81 6.49
C TYR A 8 -7.05 -4.38 6.45
N MET A 9 -7.33 -3.88 5.25
CA MET A 9 -7.85 -2.52 5.08
C MET A 9 -9.20 -2.32 5.75
N LYS A 10 -10.09 -3.30 5.62
CA LYS A 10 -11.41 -3.26 6.26
C LYS A 10 -11.29 -3.18 7.78
N GLU A 11 -10.48 -4.04 8.39
CA GLU A 11 -10.26 -4.05 9.84
C GLU A 11 -9.75 -2.69 10.33
N ARG A 12 -8.74 -2.14 9.66
CA ARG A 12 -8.12 -0.86 10.02
C ARG A 12 -9.07 0.33 9.86
N LEU A 13 -9.91 0.33 8.84
CA LEU A 13 -10.98 1.32 8.69
C LEU A 13 -12.04 1.20 9.78
N ASP A 14 -12.50 -0.01 10.05
CA ASP A 14 -13.55 -0.25 11.04
C ASP A 14 -13.08 0.16 12.46
N GLU A 15 -11.81 -0.05 12.79
CA GLU A 15 -11.19 0.48 14.01
C GLU A 15 -11.15 2.01 14.02
N SER A 16 -10.69 2.64 12.93
CA SER A 16 -10.61 4.10 12.83
C SER A 16 -11.99 4.78 12.93
N PHE A 17 -13.05 4.15 12.39
CA PHE A 17 -14.42 4.64 12.53
C PHE A 17 -14.99 4.51 13.95
N LYS A 18 -14.44 3.62 14.79
CA LYS A 18 -14.83 3.51 16.21
C LYS A 18 -14.12 4.56 17.04
N ASP A 19 -12.82 4.77 16.77
CA ASP A 19 -11.98 5.71 17.51
C ASP A 19 -12.33 7.17 17.20
N ARG A 20 -12.80 7.46 15.98
CA ARG A 20 -13.24 8.80 15.57
C ARG A 20 -14.76 8.87 15.56
N THR A 21 -15.32 9.90 16.18
CA THR A 21 -16.69 10.32 15.90
C THR A 21 -16.72 10.93 14.50
N CYS A 22 -16.81 10.08 13.47
CA CYS A 22 -17.14 10.48 12.10
C CYS A 22 -18.61 10.92 12.05
N ASN A 23 -18.94 11.96 12.81
CA ASN A 23 -20.25 12.57 12.88
C ASN A 23 -20.45 13.44 11.63
N GLU A 24 -21.63 13.36 11.04
CA GLU A 24 -21.99 14.16 9.87
C GLU A 24 -22.18 15.65 10.22
N HIS A 25 -22.43 15.97 11.50
CA HIS A 25 -22.80 17.31 11.95
C HIS A 25 -21.64 18.26 12.26
N ASP A 26 -20.45 17.76 12.60
CA ASP A 26 -19.39 18.61 13.18
C ASP A 26 -18.49 19.30 12.14
N GLY A 27 -18.81 19.21 10.84
CA GLY A 27 -18.00 19.83 9.77
C GLY A 27 -16.57 19.28 9.65
N ALA A 28 -16.15 18.40 10.56
CA ALA A 28 -14.89 17.66 10.59
C ALA A 28 -14.83 16.56 9.51
N GLY A 29 -15.54 16.73 8.41
CA GLY A 29 -15.52 15.83 7.27
C GLY A 29 -14.21 15.97 6.51
N GLY A 30 -13.28 15.08 6.76
CA GLY A 30 -12.03 14.95 6.02
C GLY A 30 -11.33 13.64 6.38
N GLY A 31 -10.43 13.22 5.50
CA GLY A 31 -9.59 12.04 5.71
C GLY A 31 -10.38 10.74 5.70
N VAL A 32 -10.10 9.86 6.65
CA VAL A 32 -10.71 8.52 6.72
C VAL A 32 -12.24 8.57 6.82
N CYS A 33 -12.81 9.59 7.48
CA CYS A 33 -14.26 9.72 7.65
C CYS A 33 -15.01 9.93 6.33
N ASP A 34 -14.33 10.41 5.28
CA ASP A 34 -14.91 10.47 3.93
C ASP A 34 -15.17 9.07 3.38
N LEU A 35 -14.46 8.05 3.87
CA LEU A 35 -14.68 6.67 3.45
C LEU A 35 -15.82 5.99 4.22
N SER A 36 -16.47 6.65 5.18
CA SER A 36 -17.50 6.02 6.02
C SER A 36 -18.65 5.42 5.19
N PRO A 37 -19.09 4.17 5.49
CA PRO A 37 -20.19 3.52 4.77
C PRO A 37 -21.52 4.29 4.88
N LYS A 38 -21.70 5.07 5.96
CA LYS A 38 -22.92 5.86 6.21
C LYS A 38 -23.17 6.89 5.12
N ARG A 39 -22.11 7.44 4.53
CA ARG A 39 -22.20 8.48 3.49
C ARG A 39 -22.69 7.96 2.15
N ARG A 40 -22.66 6.64 1.91
CA ARG A 40 -23.08 5.95 0.66
C ARG A 40 -22.60 6.62 -0.64
N GLN A 41 -21.49 7.35 -0.58
CA GLN A 41 -21.00 8.14 -1.70
C GLN A 41 -20.29 7.27 -2.73
N VAL A 42 -20.31 7.73 -3.97
CA VAL A 42 -19.54 7.16 -5.08
C VAL A 42 -18.37 8.10 -5.37
N LEU A 43 -17.15 7.62 -5.17
CA LEU A 43 -15.93 8.40 -5.37
C LEU A 43 -15.26 8.03 -6.68
N ASN A 44 -14.71 9.03 -7.39
CA ASN A 44 -13.93 8.78 -8.60
C ASN A 44 -12.55 8.22 -8.23
N THR A 45 -12.12 7.15 -8.90
CA THR A 45 -10.82 6.50 -8.65
C THR A 45 -9.62 7.36 -9.06
N ARG A 46 -9.83 8.37 -9.90
CA ARG A 46 -8.79 9.32 -10.31
C ARG A 46 -8.63 10.47 -9.33
N THR A 47 -9.49 10.57 -8.32
CA THR A 47 -9.49 11.68 -7.35
C THR A 47 -9.17 11.17 -5.96
N THR A 48 -8.57 12.03 -5.13
CA THR A 48 -8.26 11.77 -3.71
C THR A 48 -9.01 12.74 -2.80
N THR A 49 -9.27 12.32 -1.55
CA THR A 49 -9.81 13.19 -0.49
C THR A 49 -8.73 13.97 0.26
N LEU A 50 -7.45 13.81 -0.10
CA LEU A 50 -6.29 14.37 0.62
C LEU A 50 -6.00 15.85 0.34
N ASN A 51 -6.85 16.55 -0.43
CA ASN A 51 -6.62 17.98 -0.74
C ASN A 51 -6.49 18.85 0.53
N LYS A 52 -7.15 18.46 1.63
CA LYS A 52 -7.04 19.17 2.92
C LYS A 52 -5.69 18.93 3.62
N ILE A 53 -5.13 17.74 3.45
CA ILE A 53 -3.86 17.31 4.07
C ILE A 53 -2.65 17.85 3.30
N PHE A 54 -2.82 18.01 1.98
CA PHE A 54 -1.82 18.57 1.07
C PHE A 54 -2.36 19.82 0.35
N PRO A 55 -2.61 20.93 1.08
CA PRO A 55 -3.22 22.13 0.50
C PRO A 55 -2.33 22.84 -0.53
N HIS A 56 -1.03 22.54 -0.56
CA HIS A 56 -0.07 23.13 -1.48
C HIS A 56 0.19 22.27 -2.72
N GLU A 57 -0.33 21.03 -2.76
CA GLU A 57 -0.21 20.17 -3.93
C GLU A 57 -1.33 20.47 -4.92
N SER A 58 -0.99 20.51 -6.21
CA SER A 58 -2.01 20.70 -7.23
C SER A 58 -2.96 19.49 -7.28
N SER A 59 -4.25 19.72 -7.54
CA SER A 59 -5.21 18.61 -7.69
C SER A 59 -4.81 17.65 -8.81
N SER A 60 -4.14 18.13 -9.87
CA SER A 60 -3.63 17.26 -10.93
C SER A 60 -2.53 16.32 -10.42
N THR A 61 -1.61 16.83 -9.60
CA THR A 61 -0.54 16.02 -8.98
C THR A 61 -1.16 14.93 -8.12
N LEU A 62 -2.04 15.32 -7.20
CA LEU A 62 -2.73 14.40 -6.31
C LEU A 62 -3.54 13.33 -7.06
N ASN A 63 -4.23 13.72 -8.13
CA ASN A 63 -5.00 12.80 -8.97
C ASN A 63 -4.09 11.79 -9.69
N ASN A 64 -2.96 12.24 -10.26
CA ASN A 64 -2.01 11.36 -10.93
C ASN A 64 -1.42 10.33 -9.96
N VAL A 65 -1.00 10.77 -8.78
CA VAL A 65 -0.48 9.87 -7.72
C VAL A 65 -1.58 8.92 -7.24
N SER A 66 -2.84 9.35 -7.20
CA SER A 66 -3.97 8.47 -6.82
C SER A 66 -4.22 7.36 -7.83
N VAL A 67 -4.10 7.64 -9.13
CA VAL A 67 -4.22 6.63 -10.20
C VAL A 67 -3.11 5.58 -10.08
N MET A 68 -1.88 6.03 -9.87
CA MET A 68 -0.73 5.17 -9.64
C MET A 68 -0.88 4.32 -8.37
N SER A 69 -1.34 4.94 -7.28
CA SER A 69 -1.63 4.25 -6.01
C SER A 69 -2.64 3.11 -6.17
N ARG A 70 -3.63 3.27 -7.05
CA ARG A 70 -4.57 2.18 -7.39
C ARG A 70 -3.86 0.99 -8.00
N THR A 71 -2.96 1.22 -8.96
CA THR A 71 -2.17 0.15 -9.60
C THR A 71 -1.34 -0.59 -8.56
N ILE A 72 -0.61 0.15 -7.72
CA ILE A 72 0.21 -0.41 -6.63
C ILE A 72 -0.64 -1.26 -5.68
N CYS A 73 -1.81 -0.77 -5.26
CA CYS A 73 -2.71 -1.51 -4.37
C CYS A 73 -3.21 -2.83 -4.99
N VAL A 74 -3.57 -2.83 -6.28
CA VAL A 74 -4.01 -4.03 -7.00
C VAL A 74 -2.85 -5.01 -7.17
N TRP A 75 -1.65 -4.54 -7.51
CA TRP A 75 -0.46 -5.38 -7.64
C TRP A 75 -0.03 -5.99 -6.31
N LEU A 76 -0.07 -5.21 -5.23
CA LEU A 76 0.23 -5.71 -3.89
C LEU A 76 -0.74 -6.80 -3.47
N GLU A 77 -2.05 -6.64 -3.73
CA GLU A 77 -3.05 -7.69 -3.47
C GLU A 77 -2.76 -8.96 -4.28
N ALA A 78 -2.52 -8.79 -5.59
CA ALA A 78 -2.25 -9.90 -6.51
C ALA A 78 -1.00 -10.68 -6.10
N TRP A 79 0.10 -10.00 -5.82
CA TRP A 79 1.34 -10.63 -5.38
C TRP A 79 1.19 -11.32 -4.02
N ILE A 80 0.58 -10.67 -3.01
CA ILE A 80 0.35 -11.32 -1.70
C ILE A 80 -0.47 -12.61 -1.85
N SER A 81 -1.38 -12.67 -2.83
CA SER A 81 -2.18 -13.87 -3.08
C SER A 81 -1.40 -15.06 -3.65
N THR A 82 -0.19 -14.84 -4.21
CA THR A 82 0.72 -15.91 -4.67
C THR A 82 1.51 -16.53 -3.51
N LEU A 83 1.45 -15.92 -2.32
CA LEU A 83 2.23 -16.33 -1.16
C LEU A 83 1.41 -17.26 -0.25
N SER A 84 2.11 -18.22 0.34
CA SER A 84 1.59 -19.06 1.41
C SER A 84 1.53 -18.28 2.72
N LYS A 85 0.45 -18.49 3.47
CA LYS A 85 0.26 -17.92 4.81
C LYS A 85 0.72 -18.91 5.86
N GLU A 86 1.63 -18.48 6.72
CA GLU A 86 2.07 -19.20 7.90
C GLU A 86 1.73 -18.38 9.15
N ARG A 87 1.49 -19.05 10.27
CA ARG A 87 1.29 -18.37 11.55
C ARG A 87 2.62 -18.25 12.27
N GLY A 88 3.02 -17.02 12.57
CA GLY A 88 4.21 -16.72 13.35
C GLY A 88 4.05 -16.96 14.85
N LYS A 89 5.14 -16.80 15.59
CA LYS A 89 5.21 -17.15 17.02
C LYS A 89 4.37 -16.21 17.89
N GLN A 90 4.20 -14.97 17.47
CA GLN A 90 3.42 -13.95 18.18
C GLN A 90 1.99 -13.84 17.62
N GLY A 91 1.58 -14.77 16.75
CA GLY A 91 0.26 -14.79 16.12
C GLY A 91 0.15 -13.96 14.84
N GLU A 92 1.23 -13.35 14.39
CA GLU A 92 1.34 -12.64 13.13
C GLU A 92 1.18 -13.57 11.92
N VAL A 93 0.71 -13.04 10.79
CA VAL A 93 0.66 -13.77 9.52
C VAL A 93 1.97 -13.56 8.77
N ILE A 94 2.75 -14.62 8.60
CA ILE A 94 3.99 -14.58 7.82
C ILE A 94 3.69 -15.06 6.41
N PHE A 95 3.97 -14.21 5.42
CA PHE A 95 3.84 -14.56 4.01
C PHE A 95 5.17 -15.06 3.46
N ARG A 96 5.18 -16.28 2.93
CA ARG A 96 6.34 -16.92 2.31
C ARG A 96 5.97 -17.53 0.97
N GLY A 97 6.92 -17.60 0.06
CA GLY A 97 6.72 -18.23 -1.25
C GLY A 97 7.93 -18.02 -2.16
N ASN A 98 7.91 -18.73 -3.29
CA ASN A 98 8.99 -18.66 -4.28
C ASN A 98 8.80 -17.50 -5.28
N CYS A 99 7.62 -16.88 -5.31
CA CYS A 99 7.33 -15.68 -6.09
C CYS A 99 7.76 -14.42 -5.32
N THR A 100 8.98 -13.94 -5.60
CA THR A 100 9.41 -12.62 -5.12
C THR A 100 8.64 -11.52 -5.84
N TYR A 101 8.58 -10.32 -5.25
CA TYR A 101 7.90 -9.19 -5.89
C TYR A 101 8.57 -8.81 -7.22
N ASP A 102 9.91 -8.86 -7.31
CA ASP A 102 10.62 -8.64 -8.57
C ASP A 102 10.16 -9.60 -9.68
N LYS A 103 10.12 -10.91 -9.38
CA LYS A 103 9.69 -11.94 -10.33
C LYS A 103 8.25 -11.74 -10.76
N PHE A 104 7.40 -11.30 -9.83
CA PHE A 104 6.01 -10.97 -10.10
C PHE A 104 5.92 -9.83 -11.10
N ILE A 105 6.57 -8.69 -10.83
CA ILE A 105 6.54 -7.51 -11.70
C ILE A 105 7.19 -7.80 -13.05
N GLU A 106 8.36 -8.45 -13.10
CA GLU A 106 8.98 -8.86 -14.37
C GLU A 106 8.04 -9.76 -15.20
N GLY A 107 7.33 -10.67 -14.55
CA GLY A 107 6.36 -11.54 -15.21
C GLY A 107 5.14 -10.76 -15.74
N ILE A 108 4.66 -9.75 -15.02
CA ILE A 108 3.63 -8.81 -15.51
C ILE A 108 4.16 -8.03 -16.73
N GLU A 109 5.35 -7.45 -16.63
CA GLU A 109 5.93 -6.61 -17.69
C GLU A 109 6.19 -7.38 -18.99
N ARG A 110 6.59 -8.65 -18.87
CA ARG A 110 6.86 -9.56 -20.00
C ARG A 110 5.61 -10.25 -20.52
N GLY A 111 4.46 -10.13 -19.85
CA GLY A 111 3.27 -10.89 -20.21
C GLY A 111 3.50 -12.41 -20.08
N ASN A 112 4.27 -12.83 -19.07
CA ASN A 112 4.50 -14.25 -18.80
C ASN A 112 4.88 -14.48 -17.34
N LEU A 113 3.87 -14.70 -16.49
CA LEU A 113 4.08 -15.09 -15.09
C LEU A 113 4.64 -16.52 -15.00
N SER A 114 5.65 -16.70 -14.16
CA SER A 114 6.15 -18.03 -13.79
C SER A 114 5.09 -18.82 -13.02
N LYS A 115 5.21 -20.14 -12.97
CA LYS A 115 4.22 -21.01 -12.31
C LYS A 115 4.01 -20.64 -10.83
N GLU A 116 5.06 -20.19 -10.16
CA GLU A 116 5.04 -19.79 -8.75
C GLU A 116 4.34 -18.44 -8.53
N CYS A 117 4.24 -17.60 -9.56
CA CYS A 117 3.64 -16.26 -9.51
C CYS A 117 2.22 -16.21 -10.09
N ILE A 118 1.62 -17.37 -10.41
CA ILE A 118 0.22 -17.44 -10.83
C ILE A 118 -0.66 -17.24 -9.60
N PHE A 119 -1.44 -16.16 -9.60
CA PHE A 119 -2.48 -15.91 -8.61
C PHE A 119 -3.83 -16.46 -9.06
N GLU A 120 -4.71 -16.73 -8.09
CA GLU A 120 -6.09 -17.12 -8.35
C GLU A 120 -6.99 -15.89 -8.28
N LYS A 121 -7.71 -15.58 -9.38
CA LYS A 121 -8.65 -14.45 -9.45
C LYS A 121 -9.65 -14.42 -8.28
N GLY A 122 -10.13 -15.60 -7.85
CA GLY A 122 -11.05 -15.73 -6.71
C GLY A 122 -10.48 -15.36 -5.34
N LYS A 123 -9.17 -15.13 -5.22
CA LYS A 123 -8.50 -14.62 -4.01
C LYS A 123 -8.32 -13.10 -4.04
N LEU A 124 -8.66 -12.43 -5.13
CA LEU A 124 -8.47 -10.99 -5.32
C LEU A 124 -9.80 -10.25 -5.16
N ALA A 125 -9.84 -9.22 -4.33
CA ALA A 125 -11.04 -8.40 -4.15
C ALA A 125 -11.05 -7.18 -5.09
N TRP A 126 -9.89 -6.73 -5.58
CA TRP A 126 -9.74 -5.45 -6.25
C TRP A 126 -9.44 -5.55 -7.75
N ILE A 127 -9.23 -6.76 -8.26
CA ILE A 127 -8.79 -6.96 -9.65
C ILE A 127 -9.79 -6.44 -10.69
N ASP A 128 -11.08 -6.45 -10.37
CA ASP A 128 -12.16 -5.94 -11.23
C ASP A 128 -12.36 -4.41 -11.11
N HIS A 129 -11.57 -3.75 -10.24
CA HIS A 129 -11.63 -2.31 -9.98
C HIS A 129 -10.43 -1.54 -10.55
N ARG A 130 -9.48 -2.23 -11.17
CA ARG A 130 -8.29 -1.63 -11.80
C ARG A 130 -8.63 -0.61 -12.89
N SER A 131 -9.70 -0.83 -13.66
CA SER A 131 -10.11 0.02 -14.78
C SER A 131 -11.35 0.86 -14.49
N ARG A 132 -12.10 0.53 -13.43
CA ARG A 132 -13.32 1.28 -13.08
C ARG A 132 -12.97 2.72 -12.72
N SER A 133 -13.81 3.65 -13.17
CA SER A 133 -13.66 5.08 -12.89
C SER A 133 -14.22 5.50 -11.53
N SER A 134 -14.96 4.62 -10.86
CA SER A 134 -15.64 4.95 -9.60
C SER A 134 -15.70 3.78 -8.61
N LEU A 135 -15.77 4.13 -7.32
CA LEU A 135 -15.88 3.23 -6.18
C LEU A 135 -17.03 3.67 -5.26
N SER A 136 -17.93 2.77 -4.93
CA SER A 136 -18.99 2.94 -3.95
C SER A 136 -18.47 2.68 -2.54
N MET A 137 -18.57 3.69 -1.66
CA MET A 137 -18.17 3.55 -0.25
C MET A 137 -19.12 2.65 0.57
N ALA A 138 -20.30 2.33 0.01
CA ALA A 138 -21.23 1.37 0.59
C ALA A 138 -20.72 -0.08 0.47
N GLN A 139 -19.80 -0.37 -0.44
CA GLN A 139 -19.25 -1.71 -0.66
C GLN A 139 -17.88 -1.85 0.01
N ASP A 140 -17.78 -2.76 0.99
CA ASP A 140 -16.61 -2.90 1.85
C ASP A 140 -15.29 -3.10 1.09
N TYR A 141 -15.32 -3.88 0.01
CA TYR A 141 -14.12 -4.16 -0.78
C TYR A 141 -13.66 -2.97 -1.62
N GLN A 142 -14.60 -2.18 -2.17
CA GLN A 142 -14.29 -0.95 -2.87
C GLN A 142 -13.80 0.14 -1.91
N ARG A 143 -14.38 0.20 -0.71
CA ARG A 143 -13.92 1.07 0.39
C ARG A 143 -12.50 0.69 0.83
N GLY A 144 -12.21 -0.60 0.95
CA GLY A 144 -10.87 -1.12 1.25
C GLY A 144 -9.85 -0.70 0.18
N LEU A 145 -10.18 -0.82 -1.11
CA LEU A 145 -9.32 -0.35 -2.20
C LEU A 145 -9.07 1.16 -2.10
N LYS A 146 -10.13 1.95 -1.88
CA LYS A 146 -10.01 3.40 -1.76
C LYS A 146 -9.12 3.80 -0.59
N SER A 147 -9.24 3.13 0.55
CA SER A 147 -8.35 3.34 1.70
C SER A 147 -6.90 3.03 1.37
N CYS A 148 -6.62 1.90 0.71
CA CYS A 148 -5.27 1.58 0.25
C CYS A 148 -4.74 2.70 -0.66
N MET A 149 -5.54 3.17 -1.62
CA MET A 149 -5.15 4.25 -2.53
C MET A 149 -4.80 5.53 -1.79
N GLU A 150 -5.61 5.95 -0.81
CA GLU A 150 -5.34 7.17 -0.02
C GLU A 150 -4.06 7.03 0.81
N ILE A 151 -3.84 5.89 1.46
CA ILE A 151 -2.62 5.65 2.26
C ILE A 151 -1.38 5.67 1.35
N VAL A 152 -1.41 4.98 0.22
CA VAL A 152 -0.27 4.96 -0.73
C VAL A 152 -0.06 6.35 -1.33
N THR A 153 -1.12 7.08 -1.69
CA THR A 153 -1.01 8.47 -2.21
C THR A 153 -0.33 9.36 -1.18
N LEU A 154 -0.74 9.27 0.08
CA LEU A 154 -0.18 10.03 1.18
C LEU A 154 1.31 9.74 1.35
N ILE A 155 1.70 8.46 1.37
CA ILE A 155 3.12 8.05 1.47
C ILE A 155 3.94 8.63 0.31
N LEU A 156 3.46 8.46 -0.93
CA LEU A 156 4.16 8.93 -2.12
C LEU A 156 4.30 10.46 -2.14
N VAL A 157 3.24 11.21 -1.82
CA VAL A 157 3.29 12.68 -1.79
C VAL A 157 4.23 13.17 -0.69
N THR A 158 4.13 12.61 0.52
CA THR A 158 5.03 12.98 1.62
C THR A 158 6.49 12.71 1.26
N ALA A 159 6.78 11.56 0.63
CA ALA A 159 8.11 11.22 0.13
C ALA A 159 8.57 12.08 -1.07
N GLY A 160 7.69 12.91 -1.66
CA GLY A 160 8.02 13.71 -2.86
C GLY A 160 8.03 12.90 -4.15
N LEU A 161 7.43 11.71 -4.15
CA LEU A 161 7.27 10.79 -5.28
C LEU A 161 6.02 11.15 -6.10
N THR A 162 5.96 12.40 -6.58
CA THR A 162 4.77 12.96 -7.22
C THR A 162 4.90 13.17 -8.74
N SER A 163 6.12 13.08 -9.29
CA SER A 163 6.38 13.33 -10.72
C SER A 163 7.71 12.70 -11.19
N THR A 164 8.04 12.84 -12.47
CA THR A 164 9.31 12.36 -13.08
C THR A 164 10.57 13.02 -12.51
N ALA A 165 10.47 14.22 -11.95
CA ALA A 165 11.58 14.89 -11.24
C ALA A 165 11.72 14.44 -9.76
N ALA A 166 10.93 13.44 -9.35
CA ALA A 166 10.82 12.97 -7.97
C ALA A 166 12.12 12.49 -7.35
N THR A 167 13.03 11.91 -8.13
CA THR A 167 14.22 11.25 -7.60
C THR A 167 15.10 12.20 -6.80
N LYS A 168 15.27 13.45 -7.26
CA LYS A 168 16.06 14.47 -6.55
C LYS A 168 15.38 14.95 -5.27
N ASN A 169 14.07 15.18 -5.32
CA ASN A 169 13.31 15.61 -4.15
C ASN A 169 13.22 14.51 -3.08
N TYR A 170 13.10 13.26 -3.53
CA TYR A 170 13.09 12.08 -2.68
C TYR A 170 14.37 11.98 -1.84
N TYR A 171 15.54 12.02 -2.48
CA TYR A 171 16.81 11.90 -1.76
C TYR A 171 17.10 13.07 -0.82
N ASN A 172 16.60 14.27 -1.12
CA ASN A 172 16.70 15.40 -0.21
C ASN A 172 15.83 15.21 1.04
N LYS A 173 14.59 14.73 0.87
CA LYS A 173 13.68 14.40 1.99
C LYS A 173 14.14 13.19 2.79
N ARG A 174 14.90 12.28 2.18
CA ARG A 174 15.48 11.12 2.89
C ARG A 174 16.50 11.51 3.96
N LYS A 175 17.05 12.72 3.89
CA LYS A 175 17.92 13.31 4.94
C LYS A 175 17.14 13.98 6.07
N SER A 176 15.82 14.10 5.95
CA SER A 176 14.93 14.67 6.98
C SER A 176 14.11 13.58 7.67
N ASP A 177 13.29 14.00 8.65
CA ASP A 177 12.39 13.16 9.44
C ASP A 177 11.21 12.59 8.62
N LEU A 178 11.45 12.07 7.42
CA LEU A 178 10.45 11.50 6.51
C LEU A 178 9.49 10.52 7.20
N CYS A 179 9.99 9.64 8.07
CA CYS A 179 9.15 8.72 8.82
C CYS A 179 8.18 9.45 9.76
N GLN A 180 8.62 10.53 10.40
CA GLN A 180 7.78 11.38 11.23
C GLN A 180 6.74 12.11 10.37
N ASP A 181 7.15 12.70 9.24
CA ASP A 181 6.24 13.39 8.33
C ASP A 181 5.14 12.46 7.82
N ILE A 182 5.49 11.21 7.47
CA ILE A 182 4.51 10.19 7.05
C ILE A 182 3.57 9.87 8.20
N TYR A 183 4.08 9.63 9.41
CA TYR A 183 3.25 9.36 10.59
C TYR A 183 2.27 10.50 10.87
N GLU A 184 2.72 11.75 10.84
CA GLU A 184 1.88 12.93 11.10
C GLU A 184 0.76 13.04 10.08
N LYS A 185 1.07 12.84 8.79
CA LYS A 185 0.09 12.88 7.72
C LYS A 185 -0.92 11.74 7.86
N LEU A 186 -0.47 10.53 8.19
CA LEU A 186 -1.37 9.40 8.49
C LEU A 186 -2.24 9.68 9.72
N ALA A 187 -1.70 10.34 10.74
CA ALA A 187 -2.44 10.68 11.95
C ALA A 187 -3.49 11.75 11.69
N GLU A 188 -3.17 12.75 10.86
CA GLU A 188 -4.12 13.76 10.37
C GLU A 188 -5.28 13.08 9.61
N TRP A 189 -4.95 12.15 8.71
CA TRP A 189 -5.91 11.42 7.89
C TRP A 189 -6.78 10.44 8.69
N GLY A 190 -6.17 9.59 9.50
CA GLY A 190 -6.75 8.37 10.06
C GLY A 190 -6.83 8.32 11.58
N GLY A 191 -6.24 9.29 12.27
CA GLY A 191 -6.01 9.26 13.72
C GLY A 191 -4.71 8.55 14.11
N LYS A 192 -4.19 8.88 15.30
CA LYS A 192 -2.89 8.38 15.81
C LYS A 192 -2.80 6.86 15.85
N ASN A 193 -3.88 6.18 16.26
CA ASN A 193 -3.91 4.71 16.38
C ASN A 193 -3.74 4.03 15.02
N LEU A 194 -4.46 4.50 13.99
CA LEU A 194 -4.34 3.96 12.65
C LEU A 194 -2.94 4.23 12.08
N ALA A 195 -2.43 5.45 12.25
CA ALA A 195 -1.08 5.83 11.83
C ALA A 195 -0.02 4.90 12.44
N LYS A 196 -0.06 4.66 13.76
CA LYS A 196 0.86 3.77 14.46
C LYS A 196 0.83 2.34 13.90
N ARG A 197 -0.37 1.81 13.61
CA ARG A 197 -0.53 0.47 13.02
C ARG A 197 0.04 0.39 11.61
N ILE A 198 -0.23 1.38 10.77
CA ILE A 198 0.33 1.45 9.41
C ILE A 198 1.86 1.55 9.48
N MET A 199 2.41 2.48 10.26
CA MET A 199 3.87 2.63 10.41
C MET A 199 4.55 1.34 10.86
N LYS A 200 3.87 0.57 11.72
CA LYS A 200 4.38 -0.69 12.23
C LYS A 200 4.31 -1.84 11.23
N ASP A 201 3.21 -1.97 10.51
CA ASP A 201 2.98 -3.08 9.60
C ASP A 201 3.65 -2.86 8.23
N TRP A 202 3.80 -1.60 7.78
CA TRP A 202 4.22 -1.26 6.42
C TRP A 202 5.69 -0.89 6.28
N PHE A 203 6.36 -0.52 7.37
CA PHE A 203 7.74 -0.05 7.37
C PHE A 203 8.62 -0.93 8.25
N THR A 204 9.87 -1.11 7.85
CA THR A 204 10.91 -1.75 8.65
C THR A 204 11.27 -0.92 9.88
N GLN A 205 11.30 -1.57 11.04
CA GLN A 205 11.67 -0.99 12.34
C GLN A 205 12.82 -1.80 12.95
N ALA A 206 13.66 -1.18 13.75
CA ALA A 206 14.63 -1.86 14.61
C ALA A 206 13.90 -2.87 15.51
N GLN A 207 14.40 -4.11 15.55
CA GLN A 207 13.71 -5.27 16.13
C GLN A 207 13.32 -5.20 17.63
N ASN A 208 13.60 -4.12 18.36
CA ASN A 208 13.79 -4.26 19.81
C ASN A 208 12.78 -3.62 20.77
N ASN A 209 11.89 -2.69 20.42
CA ASN A 209 11.29 -1.87 21.50
C ASN A 209 9.76 -1.86 21.63
N GLY A 210 8.98 -2.59 20.84
CA GLY A 210 7.51 -2.51 20.91
C GLY A 210 6.82 -3.75 21.48
N SER A 211 6.03 -3.61 22.55
CA SER A 211 5.19 -4.66 23.17
C SER A 211 3.98 -5.13 22.31
N GLY A 212 3.93 -4.76 21.03
CA GLY A 212 2.99 -5.32 20.08
C GLY A 212 3.72 -5.83 18.85
N GLY A 213 3.53 -7.10 18.49
CA GLY A 213 4.01 -7.65 17.22
C GLY A 213 3.24 -7.11 16.01
N ARG A 214 3.88 -7.06 14.83
CA ARG A 214 3.19 -6.77 13.56
C ARG A 214 2.04 -7.74 13.34
N ILE A 215 1.01 -7.34 12.63
CA ILE A 215 -0.05 -8.31 12.30
C ILE A 215 0.29 -9.16 11.07
N PHE A 216 1.20 -8.70 10.23
CA PHE A 216 1.77 -9.50 9.16
C PHE A 216 3.24 -9.16 8.88
N GLN A 217 3.91 -10.09 8.21
CA GLN A 217 5.27 -9.92 7.72
C GLN A 217 5.39 -10.48 6.31
N LEU A 218 6.03 -9.71 5.43
CA LEU A 218 6.42 -10.16 4.10
C LEU A 218 7.88 -10.63 4.15
N SER A 219 8.20 -11.72 3.45
CA SER A 219 9.55 -12.29 3.48
C SER A 219 10.56 -11.38 2.77
N GLY A 220 11.45 -10.75 3.55
CA GLY A 220 12.62 -10.02 3.03
C GLY A 220 12.33 -8.61 2.49
N ARG A 221 11.10 -8.11 2.60
CA ARG A 221 10.68 -6.76 2.19
C ARG A 221 9.60 -6.22 3.12
N ASP A 222 9.41 -4.91 3.13
CA ASP A 222 8.23 -4.28 3.71
C ASP A 222 7.31 -3.68 2.62
N VAL A 223 6.16 -3.15 3.03
CA VAL A 223 5.18 -2.60 2.07
C VAL A 223 5.70 -1.30 1.46
N TYR A 224 6.47 -0.51 2.21
CA TYR A 224 7.06 0.73 1.71
C TYR A 224 8.08 0.48 0.60
N GLU A 225 8.95 -0.52 0.75
CA GLU A 225 9.89 -0.96 -0.29
C GLU A 225 9.12 -1.32 -1.57
N ILE A 226 8.03 -2.08 -1.45
CA ILE A 226 7.19 -2.47 -2.59
C ILE A 226 6.51 -1.27 -3.25
N ILE A 227 6.00 -0.31 -2.46
CA ILE A 227 5.40 0.92 -2.97
C ILE A 227 6.43 1.71 -3.78
N THR A 228 7.63 1.91 -3.22
CA THR A 228 8.70 2.68 -3.89
C THR A 228 9.29 1.94 -5.09
N GLU A 229 9.34 0.61 -5.06
CA GLU A 229 9.73 -0.20 -6.22
C GLU A 229 8.74 -0.08 -7.37
N GLY A 230 7.43 0.02 -7.08
CA GLY A 230 6.43 0.34 -8.09
C GLY A 230 6.63 1.71 -8.77
N ILE A 231 7.49 2.58 -8.21
CA ILE A 231 7.84 3.90 -8.78
C ILE A 231 9.21 3.89 -9.43
N PHE A 232 10.20 3.27 -8.79
CA PHE A 232 11.58 3.30 -9.27
C PHE A 232 11.89 2.17 -10.25
N GLY A 233 11.00 1.19 -10.39
CA GLY A 233 11.20 -0.01 -11.19
C GLY A 233 11.72 -1.18 -10.37
N VAL A 234 11.73 -2.35 -11.01
CA VAL A 234 12.10 -3.64 -10.39
C VAL A 234 13.45 -3.53 -9.67
N SER A 235 13.49 -4.05 -8.44
CA SER A 235 14.68 -4.05 -7.58
C SER A 235 15.28 -2.68 -7.24
N SER A 236 14.60 -1.58 -7.59
CA SER A 236 15.04 -0.21 -7.33
C SER A 236 14.26 0.49 -6.21
N GLY A 237 13.40 -0.26 -5.51
CA GLY A 237 12.72 0.21 -4.30
C GLY A 237 13.68 0.63 -3.20
N ASP A 238 13.23 1.53 -2.33
CA ASP A 238 14.06 2.03 -1.24
C ASP A 238 14.10 1.05 -0.07
N LYS A 239 15.08 0.14 -0.12
CA LYS A 239 15.36 -0.86 0.93
C LYS A 239 16.04 -0.28 2.17
N SER A 240 16.46 0.97 2.07
CA SER A 240 17.31 1.63 3.04
C SER A 240 16.49 2.30 4.14
N LEU A 241 15.27 2.74 3.82
CA LEU A 241 14.45 3.48 4.77
C LEU A 241 13.99 2.58 5.93
N ARG A 242 14.30 3.01 7.14
CA ARG A 242 13.78 2.42 8.38
C ARG A 242 13.11 3.49 9.22
N CYS A 243 11.96 3.15 9.79
CA CYS A 243 11.17 4.05 10.62
C CYS A 243 11.16 3.54 12.06
N ASP A 244 12.15 3.99 12.84
CA ASP A 244 12.33 3.56 14.22
C ASP A 244 11.47 4.41 15.15
N LEU A 245 10.67 3.76 16.01
CA LEU A 245 9.92 4.45 17.05
C LEU A 245 10.87 4.89 18.18
N GLN A 246 10.87 6.17 18.49
CA GLN A 246 11.59 6.75 19.63
C GLN A 246 10.65 6.83 20.82
N GLU A 247 10.95 6.09 21.88
CA GLU A 247 10.26 6.26 23.16
C GLU A 247 10.80 7.50 23.85
N GLU A 248 10.13 8.64 23.68
CA GLU A 248 10.37 9.79 24.55
C GLU A 248 9.60 9.57 25.86
N THR A 249 10.34 9.19 26.92
CA THR A 249 9.80 9.16 28.28
C THR A 249 9.55 10.58 28.75
N SER A 250 8.39 11.14 28.37
CA SER A 250 7.94 12.40 28.95
C SER A 250 7.68 12.16 30.43
N ASN A 251 8.41 12.86 31.31
CA ASN A 251 8.19 12.84 32.77
C ASN A 251 6.81 13.42 33.18
N ARG A 252 5.92 13.72 32.23
CA ARG A 252 4.54 14.15 32.48
C ARG A 252 3.57 13.09 31.98
N GLU A 253 2.86 12.52 32.93
CA GLU A 253 2.02 11.32 32.91
C GLU A 253 0.76 11.36 31.99
N ALA A 254 0.67 12.22 30.97
CA ALA A 254 -0.61 12.43 30.29
C ALA A 254 -0.62 12.47 28.75
N ASP A 255 0.51 12.49 28.04
CA ASP A 255 0.48 12.43 26.58
C ASP A 255 1.83 11.92 26.05
N THR A 256 1.91 10.63 25.74
CA THR A 256 3.05 10.10 24.98
C THR A 256 2.87 10.51 23.52
N VAL A 257 3.66 11.48 23.10
CA VAL A 257 3.78 11.84 21.68
C VAL A 257 4.66 10.79 21.03
N GLU A 258 4.08 9.97 20.16
CA GLU A 258 4.84 9.01 19.36
C GLU A 258 5.74 9.80 18.38
N LYS A 259 7.02 9.46 18.36
CA LYS A 259 8.01 10.10 17.48
C LYS A 259 8.75 9.02 16.69
N TYR A 260 8.85 9.21 15.39
CA TYR A 260 9.56 8.31 14.49
C TYR A 260 10.83 8.98 13.98
N SER A 261 11.94 8.25 13.99
CA SER A 261 13.14 8.67 13.27
C SER A 261 13.34 7.89 11.99
N THR A 262 13.79 8.62 10.97
CA THR A 262 14.31 8.04 9.74
C THR A 262 15.74 7.54 9.97
N SER A 263 15.98 6.26 9.80
CA SER A 263 17.33 5.69 9.75
C SER A 263 17.58 4.98 8.42
N LEU A 264 18.84 4.88 8.00
CA LEU A 264 19.24 4.24 6.76
C LEU A 264 19.90 2.90 7.07
N SER A 265 19.47 1.82 6.40
CA SER A 265 20.17 0.54 6.42
C SER A 265 21.48 0.66 5.64
N GLU A 266 22.58 0.19 6.24
CA GLU A 266 23.94 0.25 5.67
C GLU A 266 24.09 -0.64 4.43
N ASP A 267 23.23 -1.65 4.27
CA ASP A 267 23.34 -2.66 3.21
C ASP A 267 22.84 -2.17 1.82
N THR A 268 22.42 -0.92 1.68
CA THR A 268 21.82 -0.42 0.43
C THR A 268 22.73 0.54 -0.32
N ILE A 269 23.19 0.11 -1.51
CA ILE A 269 23.84 0.99 -2.47
C ILE A 269 22.77 1.87 -3.11
N VAL A 270 22.78 3.17 -2.81
CA VAL A 270 21.90 4.14 -3.47
C VAL A 270 22.40 4.36 -4.90
N PRO A 271 21.59 4.10 -5.94
CA PRO A 271 21.96 4.43 -7.30
C PRO A 271 22.13 5.95 -7.41
N SER A 272 23.33 6.40 -7.73
CA SER A 272 23.65 7.83 -7.88
C SER A 272 23.23 8.42 -9.24
N GLY A 273 22.51 7.65 -10.06
CA GLY A 273 22.07 8.05 -11.40
C GLY A 273 20.72 8.78 -11.39
N GLU A 274 20.66 9.95 -12.03
CA GLU A 274 19.42 10.65 -12.36
C GLU A 274 18.70 9.94 -13.53
N GLU A 275 17.94 8.89 -13.24
CA GLU A 275 17.03 8.32 -14.25
C GLU A 275 15.67 9.05 -14.20
N ASN A 276 15.26 9.59 -15.34
CA ASN A 276 13.95 10.20 -15.53
C ASN A 276 12.88 9.11 -15.65
N PHE A 277 12.24 8.75 -14.54
CA PHE A 277 11.20 7.74 -14.54
C PHE A 277 9.84 8.34 -14.94
N VAL A 278 9.28 7.93 -16.09
CA VAL A 278 7.92 8.30 -16.52
C VAL A 278 6.98 7.14 -16.25
N PHE A 279 6.11 7.27 -15.24
CA PHE A 279 5.00 6.34 -15.06
C PHE A 279 4.00 6.55 -16.22
N GLN A 280 4.00 5.64 -17.20
CA GLN A 280 3.16 5.74 -18.40
C GLN A 280 1.88 4.91 -18.23
N ASP A 281 0.75 5.40 -18.77
CA ASP A 281 -0.52 4.65 -18.90
C ASP A 281 -0.36 3.24 -19.48
N LYS A 282 0.75 2.98 -20.19
CA LYS A 282 1.15 1.67 -20.73
C LYS A 282 1.26 0.58 -19.68
N GLU A 283 1.57 0.87 -18.43
CA GLU A 283 1.65 -0.16 -17.39
C GLU A 283 0.27 -0.73 -17.02
N ILE A 284 -0.77 0.11 -17.05
CA ILE A 284 -2.16 -0.34 -16.86
C ILE A 284 -2.57 -1.27 -18.00
N GLU A 285 -2.16 -0.95 -19.24
CA GLU A 285 -2.44 -1.77 -20.42
C GLU A 285 -1.74 -3.13 -20.35
N LYS A 286 -0.46 -3.17 -19.96
CA LYS A 286 0.28 -4.44 -19.75
C LYS A 286 -0.37 -5.33 -18.72
N MET A 287 -0.84 -4.77 -17.59
CA MET A 287 -1.54 -5.56 -16.58
C MET A 287 -2.85 -6.16 -17.13
N ASN A 288 -3.59 -5.44 -17.98
CA ASN A 288 -4.79 -6.02 -18.62
C ASN A 288 -4.42 -7.26 -19.45
N GLN A 289 -3.37 -7.16 -20.26
CA GLN A 289 -2.90 -8.28 -21.09
C GLN A 289 -2.52 -9.50 -20.23
N VAL A 290 -1.82 -9.29 -19.12
CA VAL A 290 -1.44 -10.40 -18.25
C VAL A 290 -2.65 -11.05 -17.58
N LEU A 291 -3.66 -10.26 -17.22
CA LEU A 291 -4.87 -10.80 -16.61
C LEU A 291 -5.69 -11.63 -17.59
N ASP A 292 -5.75 -11.21 -18.86
CA ASP A 292 -6.40 -12.00 -19.91
C ASP A 292 -5.68 -13.35 -20.08
N GLN A 293 -4.34 -13.35 -20.05
CA GLN A 293 -3.53 -14.57 -20.08
C GLN A 293 -3.70 -15.45 -18.83
N VAL A 294 -3.78 -14.84 -17.63
CA VAL A 294 -4.02 -15.59 -16.39
C VAL A 294 -5.40 -16.22 -16.43
N GLU A 295 -6.42 -15.49 -16.89
CA GLU A 295 -7.77 -16.03 -17.02
C GLU A 295 -7.83 -17.20 -18.02
N GLU A 296 -7.14 -17.10 -19.15
CA GLU A 296 -6.99 -18.19 -20.12
C GLU A 296 -6.27 -19.41 -19.52
N LYS A 297 -5.11 -19.20 -18.88
CA LYS A 297 -4.34 -20.28 -18.23
C LYS A 297 -5.12 -20.96 -17.10
N VAL A 298 -5.92 -20.21 -16.34
CA VAL A 298 -6.76 -20.77 -15.27
C VAL A 298 -7.90 -21.60 -15.84
N LYS A 299 -8.56 -21.16 -16.93
CA LYS A 299 -9.60 -21.92 -17.63
C LYS A 299 -9.07 -23.28 -18.13
N VAL A 300 -7.92 -23.27 -18.81
CA VAL A 300 -7.29 -24.50 -19.33
C VAL A 300 -6.95 -25.49 -18.19
N LYS A 301 -6.45 -24.98 -17.05
CA LYS A 301 -6.12 -25.85 -15.91
C LYS A 301 -7.35 -26.47 -15.25
N GLN A 302 -8.46 -25.74 -15.19
CA GLN A 302 -9.72 -26.29 -14.68
C GLN A 302 -10.27 -27.37 -15.62
N GLU A 303 -10.22 -27.15 -16.94
CA GLU A 303 -10.67 -28.13 -17.93
C GLU A 303 -9.81 -29.41 -17.94
N ALA A 304 -8.48 -29.29 -17.81
CA ALA A 304 -7.59 -30.45 -17.73
C ALA A 304 -7.86 -31.34 -16.51
N LEU A 305 -8.21 -30.73 -15.36
CA LEU A 305 -8.57 -31.47 -14.14
C LEU A 305 -9.86 -32.29 -14.31
N TYR A 306 -10.79 -31.88 -15.19
CA TYR A 306 -12.01 -32.64 -15.47
C TYR A 306 -11.81 -33.79 -16.47
N LEU A 307 -10.72 -33.78 -17.24
CA LEU A 307 -10.43 -34.79 -18.25
C LEU A 307 -9.58 -35.96 -17.73
N ASP A 308 -8.82 -35.77 -16.64
CA ASP A 308 -8.00 -36.81 -16.01
C ASP A 308 -8.76 -37.68 -14.99
N GLU A 309 -10.04 -37.40 -14.71
CA GLU A 309 -10.90 -38.18 -13.79
C GLU A 309 -11.90 -39.12 -14.50
N GLY A 310 -11.82 -39.25 -15.83
CA GLY A 310 -12.69 -40.13 -16.65
C GLY A 310 -11.94 -41.29 -17.30
#